data_AF-A0A2T2NXT6-F1
#
_entry.id   AF-A0A2T2NXT6-F1
#
_cell.length_a   1.000
_cell.length_b   1.000
_cell.length_c   1.000
_cell.angle_alpha   90.00
_cell.angle_beta   90.00
_cell.angle_gamma   90.00
#
_symmetry.space_group_name_H-M   'P 1'
#
loop_
_entity.id
_entity.type
_entity.pdbx_description
1 polymer ?
#
loop_
_entity_poly.entity_id
_entity_poly.type
_entity_poly.pdbx_seq_one_letter_code
_entity_poly.pdbx_strand_id
1 'polypeptide(L)'
;MTAASRGLNGLFHQHSLRLPSSIRAVLFSARPQYAQSRGTIRHIASTASRGYRYPSSSGARSFISTDPILSAVSRTRQPILLYKAPEDRRWLYKTYALASGCVGLGLWTLKFGNELPIDMPFFVTPTYNVVGLILLAIGFVAVRRPTNRIQSLEVVPTTIGGPLQLRIRAKPAPFLKEKVILAHIGEVTLSEKSMPMVTELKDLEEFRKQKVSEDLGDGFILVRGWELSARYIYKKWTMFFNRFKHVVLSFGIVRLNHADHKWKIDCTGYLLEDGKALDRIISEE
;
A
#
# COMPACT_ATOMS: atom_id res chain seq x y z
N MET A 1 67.93 16.19 8.31
CA MET A 1 67.17 15.92 7.08
C MET A 1 65.71 15.78 7.45
N THR A 2 64.93 16.79 7.09
CA THR A 2 63.53 16.99 7.43
C THR A 2 62.64 16.46 6.30
N ALA A 3 61.71 15.57 6.61
CA ALA A 3 60.64 15.11 5.72
C ALA A 3 59.34 15.17 6.54
N ALA A 4 58.52 16.21 6.36
CA ALA A 4 57.50 16.36 5.33
C ALA A 4 56.14 15.86 5.83
N SER A 5 55.39 16.82 6.38
CA SER A 5 53.95 16.82 6.63
C SER A 5 53.16 16.86 5.31
N ARG A 6 52.31 15.85 5.09
CA ARG A 6 51.21 15.82 4.09
C ARG A 6 50.17 14.83 4.63
N GLY A 7 48.88 15.08 4.81
CA GLY A 7 48.04 16.26 4.61
C GLY A 7 46.62 15.84 5.02
N LEU A 8 46.08 16.47 6.04
CA LEU A 8 44.72 16.28 6.58
C LEU A 8 43.69 17.12 5.82
N ASN A 9 43.68 17.06 4.47
CA ASN A 9 42.79 17.87 3.62
C ASN A 9 41.73 17.05 2.85
N GLY A 10 41.41 15.83 3.29
CA GLY A 10 40.48 14.95 2.59
C GLY A 10 39.03 14.93 3.08
N LEU A 11 38.69 15.54 4.23
CA LEU A 11 37.43 15.25 4.92
C LEU A 11 36.29 16.27 4.73
N PHE A 12 36.48 17.33 3.94
CA PHE A 12 35.48 18.41 3.83
C PHE A 12 35.07 18.82 2.41
N HIS A 13 35.27 17.99 1.39
CA HIS A 13 34.72 18.25 0.05
C HIS A 13 33.95 17.04 -0.47
N GLN A 14 32.61 17.16 -0.46
CA GLN A 14 31.60 16.53 -1.35
C GLN A 14 30.27 16.12 -0.68
N HIS A 15 29.90 16.70 0.47
CA HIS A 15 28.48 16.74 0.84
C HIS A 15 27.77 17.86 0.08
N SER A 16 27.52 17.63 -1.22
CA SER A 16 26.43 18.31 -1.89
C SER A 16 25.14 17.88 -1.20
N LEU A 17 24.45 18.85 -0.59
CA LEU A 17 23.14 18.67 0.02
C LEU A 17 22.15 18.25 -1.07
N ARG A 18 22.06 16.94 -1.31
CA ARG A 18 20.99 16.32 -2.10
C ARG A 18 19.72 16.37 -1.26
N LEU A 19 19.00 17.47 -1.39
CA LEU A 19 17.63 17.57 -0.89
C LEU A 19 16.77 16.50 -1.59
N PRO A 20 15.88 15.80 -0.86
CA PRO A 20 14.94 14.83 -1.42
C PRO A 20 14.09 15.46 -2.53
N SER A 21 13.90 14.71 -3.62
CA SER A 21 13.18 15.12 -4.84
C SER A 21 11.75 15.62 -4.59
N SER A 22 11.13 15.26 -3.46
CA SER A 22 9.79 15.70 -3.09
C SER A 22 9.70 17.20 -2.74
N ILE A 23 10.78 17.81 -2.24
CA ILE A 23 10.77 19.24 -1.87
C ILE A 23 10.94 20.14 -3.11
N ARG A 24 11.64 19.66 -4.15
CA ARG A 24 11.79 20.40 -5.42
C ARG A 24 10.48 20.54 -6.21
N ALA A 25 9.59 19.56 -6.13
CA ALA A 25 8.32 19.59 -6.87
C ALA A 25 7.34 20.65 -6.33
N VAL A 26 7.42 20.96 -5.03
CA VAL A 26 6.49 21.90 -4.37
C VAL A 26 6.94 23.35 -4.54
N LEU A 27 8.24 23.64 -4.63
CA LEU A 27 8.75 25.01 -4.73
C LEU A 27 8.72 25.60 -6.16
N PHE A 28 8.59 24.79 -7.21
CA PHE A 28 8.67 25.25 -8.60
C PHE A 28 7.41 25.01 -9.46
N SER A 29 6.30 24.53 -8.88
CA SER A 29 5.04 24.32 -9.62
C SER A 29 4.06 25.50 -9.43
N ALA A 30 4.45 26.67 -9.91
CA ALA A 30 3.53 27.82 -10.03
C ALA A 30 3.48 28.33 -11.48
N ARG A 31 2.54 27.80 -12.27
CA ARG A 31 1.98 28.49 -13.44
C ARG A 31 0.66 27.85 -13.90
N PRO A 32 -0.50 28.47 -13.64
CA PRO A 32 -1.71 28.14 -14.38
C PRO A 32 -1.72 28.88 -15.72
N GLN A 33 -1.68 28.13 -16.82
CA GLN A 33 -2.02 28.66 -18.14
C GLN A 33 -3.54 28.60 -18.31
N TYR A 34 -4.17 29.78 -18.40
CA TYR A 34 -5.55 29.93 -18.84
C TYR A 34 -5.63 29.61 -20.33
N ALA A 35 -6.44 28.61 -20.69
CA ALA A 35 -6.78 28.30 -22.08
C ALA A 35 -8.29 28.47 -22.31
N GLN A 36 -8.59 29.60 -22.97
CA GLN A 36 -9.68 29.91 -23.90
C GLN A 36 -10.92 29.00 -23.97
N SER A 37 -12.06 29.58 -23.61
CA SER A 37 -13.39 29.12 -24.03
C SER A 37 -13.67 29.52 -25.49
N ARG A 38 -14.07 28.56 -26.33
CA ARG A 38 -14.91 28.81 -27.50
C ARG A 38 -16.09 27.83 -27.44
N GLY A 39 -17.29 28.38 -27.30
CA GLY A 39 -18.53 27.62 -27.40
C GLY A 39 -18.81 27.16 -28.83
N THR A 40 -19.83 26.33 -29.00
CA THR A 40 -20.85 26.39 -30.06
C THR A 40 -21.83 25.19 -29.94
N ILE A 41 -23.11 25.55 -29.77
CA ILE A 41 -24.38 24.93 -30.25
C ILE A 41 -24.86 23.58 -29.70
N ARG A 42 -26.08 23.66 -29.14
CA ARG A 42 -27.02 22.60 -28.77
C ARG A 42 -27.55 21.87 -30.01
N HIS A 43 -27.61 20.54 -29.95
CA HIS A 43 -28.66 19.79 -30.64
C HIS A 43 -29.38 18.89 -29.63
N ILE A 44 -30.68 19.16 -29.50
CA ILE A 44 -31.66 18.31 -28.85
C ILE A 44 -32.16 17.34 -29.92
N ALA A 45 -32.01 16.04 -29.69
CA ALA A 45 -32.76 15.01 -30.39
C ALA A 45 -33.00 13.83 -29.44
N SER A 46 -34.28 13.63 -29.10
CA SER A 46 -34.84 12.49 -28.41
C SER A 46 -35.10 11.35 -29.40
N THR A 47 -34.75 10.10 -29.04
CA THR A 47 -35.66 8.93 -28.90
C THR A 47 -34.94 7.60 -29.05
N ALA A 48 -35.30 6.68 -28.16
CA ALA A 48 -35.36 5.22 -28.28
C ALA A 48 -34.10 4.41 -28.61
N SER A 49 -33.85 3.41 -27.76
CA SER A 49 -32.92 2.28 -27.90
C SER A 49 -31.41 2.55 -27.72
N ARG A 50 -31.01 2.91 -26.50
CA ARG A 50 -29.61 2.76 -26.07
C ARG A 50 -29.33 1.32 -25.64
N GLY A 51 -28.92 0.49 -26.59
CA GLY A 51 -27.88 -0.48 -26.29
C GLY A 51 -26.62 0.32 -25.91
N TYR A 52 -26.00 0.02 -24.77
CA TYR A 52 -24.76 0.66 -24.35
C TYR A 52 -23.64 0.34 -25.36
N ARG A 53 -23.55 1.13 -26.44
CA ARG A 53 -22.34 1.26 -27.24
C ARG A 53 -21.38 2.14 -26.45
N TYR A 54 -20.51 1.50 -25.68
CA TYR A 54 -19.34 2.16 -25.12
C TYR A 54 -18.51 2.78 -26.25
N PRO A 55 -17.92 3.96 -26.04
CA PRO A 55 -17.01 4.54 -27.01
C PRO A 55 -15.87 3.55 -27.22
N SER A 56 -15.83 2.96 -28.41
CA SER A 56 -14.67 2.22 -28.93
C SER A 56 -13.52 3.23 -29.02
N SER A 57 -12.76 3.39 -27.93
CA SER A 57 -11.54 4.18 -27.98
C SER A 57 -10.57 3.45 -28.92
N SER A 58 -10.34 4.04 -30.08
CA SER A 58 -9.37 3.55 -31.06
C SER A 58 -7.95 3.44 -30.46
N GLY A 59 -7.68 4.16 -29.36
CA GLY A 59 -6.45 4.06 -28.56
C GLY A 59 -6.32 2.80 -27.69
N ALA A 60 -7.41 2.11 -27.32
CA ALA A 60 -7.30 0.87 -26.55
C ALA A 60 -6.68 -0.28 -27.37
N ARG A 61 -6.87 -0.29 -28.69
CA ARG A 61 -6.31 -1.33 -29.58
C ARG A 61 -4.81 -1.18 -29.77
N SER A 62 -4.28 0.05 -29.85
CA SER A 62 -2.84 0.28 -29.95
C SER A 62 -2.12 -0.10 -28.64
N PHE A 63 -2.74 0.20 -27.50
CA PHE A 63 -2.22 -0.17 -26.17
C PHE A 63 -2.13 -1.69 -25.94
N ILE A 64 -3.14 -2.44 -26.41
CA ILE A 64 -3.14 -3.92 -26.33
C ILE A 64 -2.02 -4.53 -27.18
N SER A 65 -1.66 -3.89 -28.30
CA SER A 65 -0.62 -4.39 -29.21
C SER A 65 0.80 -4.07 -28.74
N THR A 66 1.00 -3.06 -27.90
CA THR A 66 2.32 -2.65 -27.40
C THR A 66 2.72 -3.34 -26.10
N ASP A 67 1.77 -3.75 -25.26
CA ASP A 67 2.09 -4.46 -24.02
C ASP A 67 2.39 -5.96 -24.29
N PRO A 68 3.57 -6.47 -23.90
CA PRO A 68 3.90 -7.88 -24.05
C PRO A 68 2.93 -8.81 -23.30
N ILE A 69 2.36 -8.36 -22.18
CA ILE A 69 1.44 -9.17 -21.37
C ILE A 69 0.08 -9.27 -22.07
N LEU A 70 -0.48 -8.15 -22.52
CA LEU A 70 -1.77 -8.14 -23.19
C LEU A 70 -1.71 -8.87 -24.54
N SER A 71 -0.62 -8.70 -25.28
CA SER A 71 -0.39 -9.45 -26.52
C SER A 71 -0.20 -10.94 -26.28
N ALA A 72 0.47 -11.35 -25.19
CA ALA A 72 0.58 -12.74 -24.78
C ALA A 72 -0.79 -13.35 -24.47
N VAL A 73 -1.63 -12.69 -23.65
CA VAL A 73 -3.00 -13.17 -23.37
C VAL A 73 -3.82 -13.32 -24.65
N SER A 74 -3.72 -12.34 -25.55
CA SER A 74 -4.45 -12.37 -26.82
C SER A 74 -4.02 -13.53 -27.72
N ARG A 75 -2.74 -13.90 -27.71
CA ARG A 75 -2.18 -15.01 -28.51
C ARG A 75 -2.45 -16.37 -27.88
N THR A 76 -2.15 -16.54 -26.59
CA THR A 76 -2.26 -17.83 -25.90
C THR A 76 -3.69 -18.20 -25.58
N ARG A 77 -4.59 -17.21 -25.51
CA ARG A 77 -5.96 -17.37 -25.03
C ARG A 77 -6.03 -18.00 -23.63
N GLN A 78 -4.96 -17.84 -22.85
CA GLN A 78 -4.87 -18.30 -21.46
C GLN A 78 -4.90 -17.10 -20.51
N PRO A 79 -5.57 -17.23 -19.35
CA PRO A 79 -5.57 -16.17 -18.35
C PRO A 79 -4.17 -15.99 -17.76
N ILE A 80 -3.72 -14.75 -17.62
CA ILE A 80 -2.44 -14.41 -16.98
C ILE A 80 -2.70 -13.78 -15.62
N LEU A 81 -2.04 -14.31 -14.59
CA LEU A 81 -2.11 -13.83 -13.22
C LEU A 81 -1.23 -12.57 -13.06
N LEU A 82 -1.86 -11.43 -12.76
CA LEU A 82 -1.16 -10.19 -12.45
C LEU A 82 -0.84 -10.06 -10.95
N TYR A 83 -1.77 -10.52 -10.12
CA TYR A 83 -1.66 -10.41 -8.67
C TYR A 83 -2.28 -11.63 -7.99
N LYS A 84 -1.60 -12.12 -6.95
CA LYS A 84 -2.16 -13.07 -5.99
C LYS A 84 -1.85 -12.62 -4.57
N ALA A 85 -2.89 -12.53 -3.75
CA ALA A 85 -2.77 -12.17 -2.35
C ALA A 85 -2.01 -13.25 -1.55
N PRO A 86 -1.25 -12.85 -0.53
CA PRO A 86 -0.63 -13.79 0.40
C PRO A 86 -1.72 -14.48 1.23
N GLU A 87 -1.64 -15.81 1.33
CA GLU A 87 -2.58 -16.63 2.10
C GLU A 87 -2.18 -16.67 3.58
N ASP A 88 -2.11 -15.51 4.24
CA ASP A 88 -1.73 -15.47 5.67
C ASP A 88 -2.95 -15.51 6.61
N ARG A 89 -3.45 -16.73 6.85
CA ARG A 89 -4.50 -16.97 7.85
C ARG A 89 -4.06 -16.59 9.26
N ARG A 90 -2.77 -16.73 9.59
CA ARG A 90 -2.26 -16.42 10.93
C ARG A 90 -2.32 -14.92 11.19
N TRP A 91 -2.01 -14.10 10.19
CA TRP A 91 -2.19 -12.66 10.27
C TRP A 91 -3.64 -12.28 10.55
N LEU A 92 -4.59 -12.89 9.83
CA LEU A 92 -6.02 -12.65 10.03
C LEU A 92 -6.46 -12.94 11.47
N TYR A 93 -6.10 -14.12 11.99
CA TYR A 93 -6.41 -14.49 13.37
C TYR A 93 -5.78 -13.53 14.38
N LYS A 94 -4.52 -13.12 14.18
CA LYS A 94 -3.85 -12.14 15.05
C LYS A 94 -4.54 -10.79 15.04
N THR A 95 -4.97 -10.29 13.88
CA THR A 95 -5.69 -9.02 13.78
C THR A 95 -7.04 -9.08 14.50
N TYR A 96 -7.80 -10.17 14.36
CA TYR A 96 -9.06 -10.32 15.08
C TYR A 96 -8.90 -10.57 16.57
N ALA A 97 -7.88 -11.33 16.99
CA ALA A 97 -7.55 -11.52 18.40
C ALA A 97 -7.15 -10.19 19.05
N LEU A 98 -6.35 -9.36 18.37
CA LEU A 98 -6.00 -8.04 18.85
C LEU A 98 -7.22 -7.12 18.90
N ALA A 99 -8.06 -7.12 17.86
CA ALA A 99 -9.25 -6.29 17.82
C ALA A 99 -10.25 -6.66 18.93
N SER A 100 -10.53 -7.96 19.10
CA SER A 100 -11.39 -8.46 20.18
C SER A 100 -10.79 -8.18 21.56
N GLY A 101 -9.48 -8.32 21.73
CA GLY A 101 -8.76 -7.95 22.95
C GLY A 101 -8.90 -6.45 23.27
N CYS A 102 -8.70 -5.57 22.29
CA CYS A 102 -8.90 -4.13 22.46
C CYS A 102 -10.34 -3.78 22.82
N VAL A 103 -11.33 -4.41 22.18
CA VAL A 103 -12.76 -4.18 22.50
C VAL A 103 -13.09 -4.68 23.90
N GLY A 104 -12.67 -5.90 24.25
CA GLY A 104 -12.90 -6.48 25.57
C GLY A 104 -12.25 -5.67 26.69
N LEU A 105 -10.98 -5.27 26.51
CA LEU A 105 -10.27 -4.39 27.44
C LEU A 105 -10.93 -3.01 27.54
N GLY A 106 -11.37 -2.42 26.42
CA GLY A 106 -12.04 -1.13 26.43
C GLY A 106 -13.38 -1.16 27.17
N LEU A 107 -14.18 -2.20 27.00
CA LEU A 107 -15.42 -2.41 27.77
C LEU A 107 -15.12 -2.68 29.24
N TRP A 108 -14.08 -3.45 29.54
CA TRP A 108 -13.66 -3.73 30.90
C TRP A 108 -13.21 -2.45 31.63
N THR A 109 -12.40 -1.60 30.98
CA THR A 109 -11.95 -0.34 31.59
C THR A 109 -13.11 0.64 31.79
N LEU A 110 -14.11 0.66 30.91
CA LEU A 110 -15.33 1.46 31.10
C LEU A 110 -16.16 0.96 32.28
N LYS A 111 -16.31 -0.37 32.40
CA LYS A 111 -17.01 -0.97 33.55
C LYS A 111 -16.30 -0.63 34.86
N PHE A 112 -14.99 -0.84 34.91
CA PHE A 112 -14.17 -0.54 36.09
C PHE A 112 -14.18 0.96 36.43
N GLY A 113 -14.24 1.81 35.40
CA GLY A 113 -14.46 3.26 35.50
C GLY A 113 -15.66 3.66 36.37
N ASN A 114 -16.74 2.87 36.32
CA ASN A 114 -17.98 3.13 37.05
C ASN A 114 -18.00 2.51 38.46
N GLU A 115 -17.12 1.54 38.74
CA GLU A 115 -17.03 0.86 40.04
C GLU A 115 -15.99 1.50 40.99
N LEU A 116 -15.34 2.59 40.56
CA LEU A 116 -14.37 3.30 41.39
C LEU A 116 -15.04 3.95 42.61
N PRO A 117 -14.37 3.94 43.78
CA PRO A 117 -14.87 4.61 44.97
C PRO A 117 -14.91 6.13 44.80
N ILE A 118 -15.85 6.76 45.48
CA ILE A 118 -16.15 8.22 45.37
C ILE A 118 -14.97 9.08 45.84
N ASP A 119 -14.11 8.55 46.72
CA ASP A 119 -12.97 9.27 47.32
C ASP A 119 -11.76 9.42 46.38
N MET A 120 -11.89 9.04 45.12
CA MET A 120 -10.82 9.16 44.14
C MET A 120 -10.70 10.60 43.60
N PRO A 121 -9.48 11.02 43.19
CA PRO A 121 -9.31 12.29 42.49
C PRO A 121 -10.21 12.39 41.26
N PHE A 122 -10.79 13.57 41.03
CA PHE A 122 -11.79 13.82 39.98
C PHE A 122 -11.34 13.43 38.57
N PHE A 123 -10.03 13.33 38.30
CA PHE A 123 -9.48 13.00 36.99
C PHE A 123 -9.43 11.49 36.71
N VAL A 124 -9.55 10.64 37.73
CA VAL A 124 -9.37 9.19 37.58
C VAL A 124 -10.49 8.60 36.72
N THR A 125 -11.75 8.83 37.08
CA THR A 125 -12.92 8.32 36.34
C THR A 125 -12.96 8.79 34.87
N PRO A 126 -12.77 10.09 34.54
CA PRO A 126 -12.64 10.54 33.16
C PRO A 126 -11.51 9.85 32.40
N THR A 127 -10.37 9.58 33.05
CA THR A 127 -9.22 8.93 32.40
C THR A 127 -9.57 7.49 31.98
N TYR A 128 -10.21 6.70 32.85
CA TYR A 128 -10.67 5.35 32.50
C TYR A 128 -11.66 5.37 31.34
N ASN A 129 -12.57 6.34 31.32
CA ASN A 129 -13.54 6.50 30.23
C ASN A 129 -12.86 6.84 28.90
N VAL A 130 -11.93 7.79 28.90
CA VAL A 130 -11.18 8.18 27.70
C VAL A 130 -10.34 7.01 27.18
N VAL A 131 -9.60 6.33 28.06
CA VAL A 131 -8.78 5.17 27.68
C VAL A 131 -9.65 4.04 27.11
N GLY A 132 -10.80 3.76 27.73
CA GLY A 132 -11.73 2.75 27.25
C GLY A 132 -12.31 3.06 25.88
N LEU A 133 -12.71 4.32 25.65
CA LEU A 133 -13.20 4.77 24.34
C LEU A 133 -12.12 4.71 23.25
N ILE A 134 -10.87 5.07 23.57
CA ILE A 134 -9.74 4.95 22.64
C ILE A 134 -9.49 3.48 22.28
N LEU A 135 -9.48 2.58 23.26
CA LEU A 135 -9.30 1.14 23.01
C LEU A 135 -10.42 0.56 22.14
N LEU A 136 -11.67 0.96 22.39
CA LEU A 136 -12.81 0.60 21.54
C LEU A 136 -12.62 1.10 20.11
N ALA A 137 -12.26 2.37 19.93
CA ALA A 137 -12.03 2.95 18.60
C ALA A 137 -10.93 2.20 17.83
N ILE A 138 -9.81 1.88 18.48
CA ILE A 138 -8.72 1.08 17.90
C ILE A 138 -9.23 -0.31 17.51
N GLY A 139 -10.01 -0.96 18.38
CA GLY A 139 -10.61 -2.26 18.11
C GLY A 139 -11.51 -2.25 16.87
N PHE A 140 -12.43 -1.29 16.77
CA PHE A 140 -13.32 -1.15 15.60
C PHE A 140 -12.55 -0.86 14.30
N VAL A 141 -11.53 -0.01 14.36
CA VAL A 141 -10.67 0.26 13.19
C VAL A 141 -9.92 -1.01 12.78
N ALA A 142 -9.41 -1.80 13.72
CA ALA A 142 -8.71 -3.05 13.43
C ALA A 142 -9.61 -4.09 12.74
N VAL A 143 -10.89 -4.22 13.15
CA VAL A 143 -11.87 -5.11 12.51
C VAL A 143 -12.12 -4.75 11.02
N ARG A 144 -12.06 -3.47 10.66
CA ARG A 144 -12.28 -2.99 9.28
C ARG A 144 -11.08 -3.17 8.35
N ARG A 145 -9.92 -3.59 8.86
CA ARG A 145 -8.71 -3.77 8.04
C ARG A 145 -8.81 -4.94 7.06
N PRO A 146 -9.17 -6.16 7.47
CA PRO A 146 -9.22 -7.33 6.58
C PRO A 146 -10.38 -7.33 5.58
N THR A 147 -11.23 -6.29 5.56
CA THR A 147 -12.37 -6.20 4.62
C THR A 147 -11.95 -5.65 3.26
N ASN A 148 -12.75 -5.98 2.24
CA ASN A 148 -12.62 -5.55 0.85
C ASN A 148 -11.24 -5.85 0.23
N ARG A 149 -10.75 -7.08 0.37
CA ARG A 149 -9.43 -7.47 -0.12
C ARG A 149 -9.51 -8.26 -1.43
N ILE A 150 -8.66 -7.93 -2.40
CA ILE A 150 -8.51 -8.70 -3.63
C ILE A 150 -7.69 -9.95 -3.33
N GLN A 151 -8.13 -11.11 -3.83
CA GLN A 151 -7.47 -12.40 -3.69
C GLN A 151 -6.64 -12.73 -4.93
N SER A 152 -7.20 -12.56 -6.11
CA SER A 152 -6.44 -12.65 -7.36
C SER A 152 -6.92 -11.62 -8.37
N LEU A 153 -5.97 -11.21 -9.22
CA LEU A 153 -6.22 -10.38 -10.37
C LEU A 153 -5.65 -11.09 -11.59
N GLU A 154 -6.52 -11.41 -12.55
CA GLU A 154 -6.17 -12.14 -13.76
C GLU A 154 -6.63 -11.35 -14.98
N VAL A 155 -5.79 -11.24 -16.02
CA VAL A 155 -6.25 -10.78 -17.33
C VAL A 155 -6.77 -12.00 -18.08
N VAL A 156 -8.01 -11.92 -18.54
CA VAL A 156 -8.72 -13.03 -19.18
C VAL A 156 -9.10 -12.63 -20.61
N PRO A 157 -8.89 -13.51 -21.59
CA PRO A 157 -9.38 -13.28 -22.94
C PRO A 157 -10.89 -13.47 -22.99
N THR A 158 -11.57 -12.60 -23.72
CA THR A 158 -13.00 -12.76 -23.97
C THR A 158 -13.23 -13.92 -24.94
N THR A 159 -14.18 -14.79 -24.63
CA THR A 159 -14.45 -16.04 -25.37
C THR A 159 -14.85 -15.80 -26.83
N ILE A 160 -15.44 -14.64 -27.15
CA ILE A 160 -15.95 -14.31 -28.49
C ILE A 160 -15.24 -13.06 -29.03
N GLY A 161 -13.92 -13.16 -29.27
CA GLY A 161 -13.14 -12.12 -29.97
C GLY A 161 -13.21 -10.70 -29.39
N GLY A 162 -13.73 -10.54 -28.17
CA GLY A 162 -14.00 -9.26 -27.55
C GLY A 162 -12.77 -8.64 -26.89
N PRO A 163 -12.87 -7.39 -26.42
CA PRO A 163 -11.79 -6.72 -25.70
C PRO A 163 -11.38 -7.53 -24.47
N LEU A 164 -10.09 -7.49 -24.10
CA LEU A 164 -9.58 -8.16 -22.91
C LEU A 164 -10.34 -7.69 -21.64
N GLN A 165 -10.57 -8.63 -20.72
CA GLN A 165 -11.26 -8.37 -19.46
C GLN A 165 -10.33 -8.65 -18.29
N LEU A 166 -10.49 -7.89 -17.23
CA LEU A 166 -9.85 -8.07 -15.95
C LEU A 166 -10.79 -8.87 -15.05
N ARG A 167 -10.36 -10.06 -14.64
CA ARG A 167 -11.05 -10.88 -13.65
C ARG A 167 -10.49 -10.56 -12.28
N ILE A 168 -11.28 -9.85 -11.49
CA ILE A 168 -10.99 -9.49 -10.12
C ILE A 168 -11.72 -10.49 -9.22
N ARG A 169 -10.97 -11.30 -8.46
CA ARG A 169 -11.55 -12.13 -7.38
C ARG A 169 -11.37 -11.40 -6.07
N ALA A 170 -12.45 -10.93 -5.46
CA ALA A 170 -12.40 -10.13 -4.24
C ALA A 170 -13.25 -10.72 -3.11
N LYS A 171 -12.78 -10.57 -1.88
CA LYS A 171 -13.52 -10.92 -0.66
C LYS A 171 -13.97 -9.64 0.06
N PRO A 172 -15.28 -9.36 0.16
CA PRO A 172 -15.77 -8.21 0.93
C PRO A 172 -15.48 -8.36 2.42
N ALA A 173 -15.58 -9.57 2.96
CA ALA A 173 -15.14 -9.91 4.31
C ALA A 173 -14.38 -11.24 4.28
N PRO A 174 -13.46 -11.49 5.22
CA PRO A 174 -12.62 -12.69 5.20
C PRO A 174 -13.40 -14.01 5.29
N PHE A 175 -14.59 -13.98 5.91
CA PHE A 175 -15.47 -15.14 6.04
C PHE A 175 -16.52 -15.25 4.94
N LEU A 176 -16.66 -14.22 4.09
CA LEU A 176 -17.59 -14.22 2.97
C LEU A 176 -16.98 -14.92 1.75
N LYS A 177 -17.85 -15.48 0.91
CA LYS A 177 -17.46 -16.11 -0.34
C LYS A 177 -16.82 -15.09 -1.29
N GLU A 178 -15.93 -15.58 -2.14
CA GLU A 178 -15.28 -14.79 -3.17
C GLU A 178 -16.29 -14.31 -4.20
N LYS A 179 -16.26 -13.01 -4.49
CA LYS A 179 -17.00 -12.40 -5.60
C LYS A 179 -16.06 -12.28 -6.78
N VAL A 180 -16.44 -12.86 -7.91
CA VAL A 180 -15.74 -12.70 -9.18
C VAL A 180 -16.37 -11.54 -9.92
N ILE A 181 -15.57 -10.52 -10.22
CA ILE A 181 -15.97 -9.33 -10.96
C ILE A 181 -15.18 -9.36 -12.27
N LEU A 182 -15.89 -9.29 -13.40
CA LEU A 182 -15.29 -9.13 -14.71
C LEU A 182 -15.45 -7.66 -15.09
N ALA A 183 -14.33 -6.97 -15.27
CA ALA A 183 -14.29 -5.55 -15.59
C ALA A 183 -13.49 -5.34 -16.88
N HIS A 184 -13.74 -4.27 -17.62
CA HIS A 184 -12.83 -3.89 -18.69
C HIS A 184 -11.58 -3.20 -18.10
N ILE A 185 -10.43 -3.33 -18.78
CA ILE A 185 -9.15 -2.79 -18.30
C ILE A 185 -9.24 -1.27 -18.05
N GLY A 186 -9.98 -0.54 -18.88
CA GLY A 186 -10.17 0.92 -18.73
C GLY A 186 -11.21 1.36 -17.70
N GLU A 187 -11.96 0.44 -17.08
CA GLU A 187 -12.97 0.74 -16.05
C GLU A 187 -12.41 0.63 -14.62
N VAL A 188 -11.14 0.25 -14.53
CA VAL A 188 -10.47 -0.01 -13.27
C VAL A 188 -9.36 1.00 -13.14
N THR A 189 -9.30 1.66 -12.00
CA THR A 189 -8.24 2.63 -11.68
C THR A 189 -7.52 2.24 -10.40
N LEU A 190 -6.24 2.59 -10.32
CA LEU A 190 -5.45 2.45 -9.11
C LEU A 190 -5.33 3.83 -8.44
N SER A 191 -5.47 3.86 -7.12
CA SER A 191 -5.26 5.08 -6.36
C SER A 191 -3.81 5.54 -6.37
N GLU A 192 -2.87 4.59 -6.43
CA GLU A 192 -1.43 4.82 -6.33
C GLU A 192 -0.70 3.70 -7.09
N LYS A 193 0.50 3.99 -7.60
CA LYS A 193 1.36 2.97 -8.23
C LYS A 193 1.87 1.95 -7.23
N SER A 194 1.84 0.68 -7.64
CA SER A 194 2.24 -0.46 -6.81
C SER A 194 3.75 -0.68 -6.75
N MET A 195 4.49 -0.39 -7.82
CA MET A 195 5.95 -0.56 -7.88
C MET A 195 6.71 0.12 -6.73
N PRO A 196 6.53 1.43 -6.42
CA PRO A 196 7.29 2.06 -5.34
C PRO A 196 7.03 1.41 -3.99
N MET A 197 5.78 0.98 -3.74
CA MET A 197 5.44 0.25 -2.51
C MET A 197 6.13 -1.11 -2.44
N VAL A 198 6.17 -1.86 -3.54
CA VAL A 198 6.83 -3.17 -3.60
C VAL A 198 8.32 -3.02 -3.36
N THR A 199 8.97 -2.02 -3.96
CA THR A 199 10.39 -1.74 -3.73
C THR A 199 10.66 -1.42 -2.26
N GLU A 200 9.89 -0.51 -1.64
CA GLU A 200 10.05 -0.23 -0.21
C GLU A 200 9.84 -1.48 0.66
N LEU A 201 8.88 -2.35 0.32
CA LEU A 201 8.66 -3.60 1.05
C LEU A 201 9.81 -4.59 0.90
N LYS A 202 10.43 -4.67 -0.29
CA LYS A 202 11.62 -5.50 -0.53
C LYS A 202 12.82 -4.98 0.26
N ASP A 203 13.08 -3.68 0.23
CA ASP A 203 14.16 -3.04 1.00
C ASP A 203 14.00 -3.32 2.50
N LEU A 204 12.76 -3.29 3.01
CA LEU A 204 12.44 -3.63 4.40
C LEU A 204 12.66 -5.11 4.71
N GLU A 205 12.42 -6.01 3.76
CA GLU A 205 12.68 -7.44 3.92
C GLU A 205 14.18 -7.74 3.91
N GLU A 206 14.95 -7.08 3.04
CA GLU A 206 16.40 -7.14 3.00
C GLU A 206 17.02 -6.63 4.30
N PHE A 207 16.58 -5.47 4.78
CA PHE A 207 17.00 -4.91 6.08
C PHE A 207 16.68 -5.86 7.25
N ARG A 208 15.58 -6.63 7.16
CA ARG A 208 15.25 -7.64 8.17
C ARG A 208 16.23 -8.81 8.14
N LYS A 209 16.61 -9.27 6.94
CA LYS A 209 17.51 -10.41 6.71
C LYS A 209 18.97 -10.08 7.02
N GLN A 210 19.40 -8.83 6.85
CA GLN A 210 20.77 -8.38 7.12
C GLN A 210 21.21 -8.76 8.53
N LYS A 211 22.33 -9.48 8.69
CA LYS A 211 22.77 -9.92 10.02
C LYS A 211 23.43 -8.74 10.74
N VAL A 212 23.07 -8.54 12.00
CA VAL A 212 23.64 -7.45 12.83
C VAL A 212 25.14 -7.61 13.06
N SER A 213 25.63 -8.85 12.93
CA SER A 213 27.03 -9.23 13.09
C SER A 213 27.88 -9.08 11.83
N GLU A 214 27.26 -8.84 10.66
CA GLU A 214 28.01 -8.57 9.44
C GLU A 214 28.71 -7.22 9.60
N ASP A 215 30.00 -7.18 9.25
CA ASP A 215 30.85 -5.99 9.29
C ASP A 215 31.24 -5.48 10.70
N LEU A 216 31.32 -6.36 11.70
CA LEU A 216 32.07 -6.07 12.94
C LEU A 216 33.50 -6.58 12.75
N GLY A 217 34.45 -5.66 12.55
CA GLY A 217 35.89 -5.96 12.47
C GLY A 217 36.45 -6.56 13.76
N ASP A 218 37.71 -6.99 13.73
CA ASP A 218 38.43 -7.68 14.84
C ASP A 218 38.81 -6.75 16.02
N GLY A 219 37.89 -5.88 16.44
CA GLY A 219 38.08 -4.99 17.59
C GLY A 219 37.93 -5.68 18.96
N PHE A 220 38.32 -4.97 20.02
CA PHE A 220 38.19 -5.40 21.41
C PHE A 220 36.76 -5.87 21.75
N ILE A 221 36.66 -7.00 22.47
CA ILE A 221 35.40 -7.73 22.75
C ILE A 221 34.34 -6.84 23.42
N LEU A 222 34.74 -5.95 24.33
CA LEU A 222 33.82 -5.04 25.04
C LEU A 222 33.22 -3.98 24.09
N VAL A 223 34.04 -3.38 23.23
CA VAL A 223 33.59 -2.41 22.22
C VAL A 223 32.67 -3.11 21.22
N ARG A 224 33.01 -4.34 20.81
CA ARG A 224 32.20 -5.19 19.95
C ARG A 224 30.83 -5.51 20.56
N GLY A 225 30.77 -5.85 21.85
CA GLY A 225 29.53 -6.14 22.56
C GLY A 225 28.61 -4.92 22.66
N TRP A 226 29.18 -3.74 22.94
CA TRP A 226 28.43 -2.48 22.96
C TRP A 226 27.88 -2.13 21.57
N GLU A 227 28.71 -2.21 20.53
CA GLU A 227 28.30 -1.92 19.17
C GLU A 227 27.22 -2.89 18.67
N LEU A 228 27.36 -4.18 18.97
CA LEU A 228 26.34 -5.19 18.64
C LEU A 228 25.01 -4.87 19.33
N SER A 229 25.05 -4.44 20.59
CA SER A 229 23.87 -4.07 21.36
C SER A 229 23.20 -2.82 20.80
N ALA A 230 23.99 -1.78 20.48
CA ALA A 230 23.50 -0.56 19.86
C ALA A 230 22.87 -0.84 18.49
N ARG A 231 23.53 -1.62 17.61
CA ARG A 231 22.98 -2.04 16.31
C ARG A 231 21.74 -2.91 16.47
N TYR A 232 21.68 -3.77 17.48
CA TYR A 232 20.49 -4.58 17.79
C TYR A 232 19.31 -3.71 18.21
N ILE A 233 19.50 -2.78 19.15
CA ILE A 233 18.47 -1.85 19.61
C ILE A 233 17.99 -1.01 18.43
N TYR A 234 18.91 -0.44 17.65
CA TYR A 234 18.57 0.32 16.45
C TYR A 234 17.74 -0.49 15.47
N LYS A 235 18.17 -1.72 15.15
CA LYS A 235 17.43 -2.61 14.26
C LYS A 235 16.02 -2.90 14.79
N LYS A 236 15.86 -3.17 16.09
CA LYS A 236 14.55 -3.40 16.72
C LYS A 236 13.66 -2.17 16.68
N TRP A 237 14.23 -1.01 16.94
CA TRP A 237 13.54 0.28 16.91
C TRP A 237 13.06 0.64 15.50
N THR A 238 13.92 0.49 14.50
CA THR A 238 13.58 0.67 13.08
C THR A 238 12.51 -0.33 12.64
N MET A 239 12.60 -1.59 13.06
CA MET A 239 11.54 -2.57 12.79
C MET A 239 10.21 -2.19 13.45
N PHE A 240 10.23 -1.66 14.68
CA PHE A 240 9.04 -1.21 15.37
C PHE A 240 8.39 -0.05 14.60
N PHE A 241 9.16 0.98 14.23
CA PHE A 241 8.65 2.11 13.45
C PHE A 241 8.12 1.71 12.09
N ASN A 242 8.79 0.79 11.38
CA ASN A 242 8.30 0.32 10.09
C ASN A 242 7.01 -0.50 10.23
N ARG A 243 6.89 -1.34 11.27
CA ARG A 243 5.64 -2.03 11.58
C ARG A 243 4.55 -1.04 11.97
N PHE A 244 4.88 -0.03 12.75
CA PHE A 244 3.95 1.03 13.13
C PHE A 244 3.48 1.82 11.91
N LYS A 245 4.39 2.23 11.01
CA LYS A 245 4.09 2.86 9.71
C LYS A 245 3.14 1.99 8.89
N HIS A 246 3.47 0.70 8.73
CA HIS A 246 2.67 -0.27 7.98
C HIS A 246 1.27 -0.46 8.58
N VAL A 247 1.20 -0.56 9.90
CA VAL A 247 -0.08 -0.65 10.61
C VAL A 247 -0.81 0.69 10.47
N VAL A 248 -0.34 1.79 11.04
CA VAL A 248 -1.09 3.05 11.13
C VAL A 248 -1.40 3.66 9.77
N LEU A 249 -0.42 3.77 8.87
CA LEU A 249 -0.61 4.41 7.57
C LEU A 249 -1.21 3.48 6.51
N SER A 250 -1.46 2.20 6.83
CA SER A 250 -1.86 1.18 5.83
C SER A 250 -0.87 1.10 4.66
N PHE A 251 0.41 1.37 4.93
CA PHE A 251 1.47 1.36 3.93
C PHE A 251 1.57 -0.02 3.27
N GLY A 252 1.75 -0.12 1.96
CA GLY A 252 1.75 -1.41 1.24
C GLY A 252 0.36 -1.94 0.88
N ILE A 253 -0.70 -1.16 1.07
CA ILE A 253 -2.04 -1.45 0.55
C ILE A 253 -2.38 -0.41 -0.53
N VAL A 254 -2.53 -0.86 -1.77
CA VAL A 254 -3.01 -0.03 -2.88
C VAL A 254 -4.52 -0.21 -3.02
N ARG A 255 -5.26 0.86 -3.35
CA ARG A 255 -6.70 0.78 -3.59
C ARG A 255 -6.98 0.67 -5.09
N LEU A 256 -7.71 -0.36 -5.47
CA LEU A 256 -8.25 -0.55 -6.80
C LEU A 256 -9.71 -0.09 -6.77
N ASN A 257 -10.01 0.92 -7.57
CA ASN A 257 -11.35 1.47 -7.71
C ASN A 257 -12.00 0.86 -8.94
N HIS A 258 -13.20 0.30 -8.77
CA HIS A 258 -14.00 -0.22 -9.85
C HIS A 258 -15.47 0.14 -9.58
N ALA A 259 -16.06 0.91 -10.50
CA ALA A 259 -17.35 1.56 -10.29
C ALA A 259 -17.36 2.30 -8.94
N ASP A 260 -18.30 1.98 -8.04
CA ASP A 260 -18.45 2.61 -6.72
C ASP A 260 -17.78 1.82 -5.58
N HIS A 261 -16.96 0.80 -5.91
CA HIS A 261 -16.33 -0.07 -4.92
C HIS A 261 -14.81 0.10 -4.89
N LYS A 262 -14.30 0.32 -3.68
CA LYS A 262 -12.86 0.41 -3.38
C LYS A 262 -12.36 -0.92 -2.81
N TRP A 263 -11.50 -1.58 -3.56
CA TRP A 263 -10.88 -2.84 -3.20
C TRP A 263 -9.43 -2.64 -2.81
N LYS A 264 -8.92 -3.44 -1.87
CA LYS A 264 -7.56 -3.35 -1.36
C LYS A 264 -6.70 -4.44 -1.99
N ILE A 265 -5.58 -4.03 -2.58
CA ILE A 265 -4.48 -4.88 -3.04
C ILE A 265 -3.39 -4.81 -1.98
N ASP A 266 -2.96 -5.95 -1.48
CA ASP A 266 -1.82 -6.04 -0.56
C ASP A 266 -0.54 -6.32 -1.36
N CYS A 267 0.38 -5.35 -1.36
CA CYS A 267 1.64 -5.39 -2.11
C CYS A 267 2.67 -6.37 -1.53
N THR A 268 2.41 -7.01 -0.39
CA THR A 268 3.26 -8.08 0.16
C THR A 268 3.05 -9.43 -0.55
N GLY A 269 2.04 -9.54 -1.41
CA GLY A 269 1.74 -10.75 -2.18
C GLY A 269 2.63 -10.97 -3.39
N TYR A 270 2.19 -11.90 -4.25
CA TYR A 270 2.79 -12.07 -5.56
C TYR A 270 2.25 -10.98 -6.50
N LEU A 271 3.14 -10.15 -7.03
CA LEU A 271 2.87 -9.21 -8.12
C LEU A 271 3.73 -9.55 -9.32
N LEU A 272 3.12 -9.61 -10.50
CA LEU A 272 3.85 -9.84 -11.74
C LEU A 272 4.79 -8.66 -12.02
N GLU A 273 6.05 -8.96 -12.37
CA GLU A 273 7.11 -7.97 -12.57
C GLU A 273 7.24 -6.97 -11.41
N ASP A 274 7.08 -7.42 -10.17
CA ASP A 274 7.16 -6.58 -8.96
C ASP A 274 6.19 -5.39 -8.96
N GLY A 275 5.03 -5.56 -9.60
CA GLY A 275 3.99 -4.52 -9.71
C GLY A 275 4.09 -3.66 -10.97
N LYS A 276 5.19 -3.74 -11.74
CA LYS A 276 5.32 -2.99 -13.01
C LYS A 276 4.24 -3.37 -14.02
N ALA A 277 3.91 -4.66 -14.09
CA ALA A 277 2.84 -5.13 -14.96
C ALA A 277 1.48 -4.50 -14.61
N LEU A 278 1.19 -4.39 -13.31
CA LEU A 278 -0.05 -3.82 -12.80
C LEU A 278 -0.13 -2.32 -13.11
N ASP A 279 0.96 -1.59 -12.86
CA ASP A 279 1.07 -0.14 -13.08
C ASP A 279 1.05 0.24 -14.57
N ARG A 280 1.45 -0.67 -15.47
CA ARG A 280 1.31 -0.47 -16.92
C ARG A 280 -0.12 -0.66 -17.36
N ILE A 281 -0.76 -1.76 -16.95
CA ILE A 281 -2.07 -2.19 -17.47
C ILE A 281 -3.21 -1.33 -16.92
N ILE A 282 -3.13 -0.91 -15.66
CA ILE A 282 -4.19 -0.16 -14.98
C ILE A 282 -3.75 1.28 -14.80
N SER A 283 -4.58 2.21 -15.29
CA SER A 283 -4.31 3.64 -15.14
C SER A 283 -4.45 4.11 -13.69
N GLU A 284 -3.64 5.08 -13.33
CA GLU A 284 -3.76 5.83 -12.08
C GLU A 284 -4.95 6.80 -12.18
N GLU A 285 -5.69 6.96 -11.07
CA GLU A 285 -6.79 7.93 -10.92
C GLU A 285 -6.29 9.36 -10.72
#